data_AF-A0A2W5YM59-F1
#
_entry.id   AF-A0A2W5YM59-F1
#
_cell.length_a   1.000
_cell.length_b   1.000
_cell.length_c   1.000
_cell.angle_alpha   90.00
_cell.angle_beta   90.00
_cell.angle_gamma   90.00
#
_symmetry.space_group_name_H-M   'P 1'
#
loop_
_entity.id
_entity.type
_entity.pdbx_description
1 polymer ?
#
loop_
_entity_poly.entity_id
_entity_poly.type
_entity_poly.pdbx_seq_one_letter_code
_entity_poly.pdbx_strand_id
1 'polypeptide(L)'
;MPRTFRKNVGVLGLGIIGRRIADHLRHQGLSVFVWNRTPRPVPNFVGSPAELAQTCNYLQLFVSDDDALMRMLQVVSPSLTRRHIIIAHATVSPDTMREAAALVQRRGARLVEAPFTGSKAAAEKGQLVYYVGGEEAAVNEVRPLLEASSKSILLIGDIGHASIIKVATNLVTAATVQAAAEGLALVHYSGIPLEKFAEAMKENGSNSGTLDMKLPLMIAGNFEPHFSVKHMLKDMQIANRLGRDFELDLDVASATRDRLLEEARQGRGDQDYASIAQKFLPFMQTMATEPEQPDLFAEPEPEPLPDEEPDFLEEQRATLEAAGVAMAQPHSHEPVELAPELPEPPEPLMALTSSVTEERIETSVALPEPILALPTNMPEPPQNAPAPERELEITLPPPSAPRAEIHQAESPKPLPKLPRIKEEKKAGFLSRLLGRTADY
;
A
#
# COMPACT_ATOMS: atom_id res chain seq x y z
N MET A 1 -27.67 39.86 3.06
CA MET A 1 -27.46 38.45 3.46
C MET A 1 -26.06 38.05 3.03
N PRO A 2 -25.16 37.62 3.94
CA PRO A 2 -23.89 37.07 3.51
C PRO A 2 -24.16 35.77 2.76
N ARG A 3 -23.58 35.61 1.56
CA ARG A 3 -23.70 34.38 0.77
C ARG A 3 -23.18 33.23 1.63
N THR A 4 -24.07 32.36 2.09
CA THR A 4 -23.72 31.09 2.74
C THR A 4 -22.99 30.25 1.70
N PHE A 5 -21.66 30.31 1.71
CA PHE A 5 -20.80 29.40 0.97
C PHE A 5 -21.06 27.99 1.49
N ARG A 6 -21.99 27.26 0.87
CA ARG A 6 -22.14 25.81 1.08
C ARG A 6 -20.95 25.14 0.40
N LYS A 7 -19.90 24.83 1.18
CA LYS A 7 -18.70 24.13 0.68
C LYS A 7 -19.04 22.66 0.46
N ASN A 8 -19.60 22.35 -0.71
CA ASN A 8 -19.82 20.97 -1.12
C ASN A 8 -18.47 20.32 -1.44
N VAL A 9 -18.18 19.20 -0.77
CA VAL A 9 -16.95 18.42 -0.94
C VAL A 9 -17.28 17.10 -1.62
N GLY A 10 -16.58 16.80 -2.71
CA GLY A 10 -16.67 15.53 -3.40
C GLY A 10 -15.51 14.63 -2.97
N VAL A 11 -15.78 13.37 -2.68
CA VAL A 11 -14.76 12.34 -2.43
C VAL A 11 -14.84 11.27 -3.52
N LEU A 12 -13.76 11.14 -4.29
CA LEU A 12 -13.59 10.15 -5.34
C LEU A 12 -12.68 9.03 -4.82
N GLY A 13 -13.24 7.83 -4.68
CA GLY A 13 -12.52 6.67 -4.16
C GLY A 13 -12.83 6.42 -2.69
N LEU A 14 -13.55 5.33 -2.42
CA LEU A 14 -14.00 4.93 -1.09
C LEU A 14 -13.30 3.63 -0.64
N GLY A 15 -11.98 3.61 -0.81
CA GLY A 15 -11.12 2.55 -0.28
C GLY A 15 -10.93 2.65 1.24
N ILE A 16 -9.86 2.01 1.74
CA ILE A 16 -9.51 2.01 3.17
C ILE A 16 -9.47 3.43 3.73
N ILE A 17 -8.82 4.37 3.04
CA ILE A 17 -8.66 5.73 3.58
C ILE A 17 -9.84 6.62 3.22
N GLY A 18 -10.20 6.76 1.93
CA GLY A 18 -11.19 7.74 1.47
C GLY A 18 -12.56 7.68 2.17
N ARG A 19 -13.03 6.49 2.55
CA ARG A 19 -14.27 6.35 3.34
C ARG A 19 -14.19 7.05 4.69
N ARG A 20 -13.08 6.87 5.41
CA ARG A 20 -12.87 7.45 6.75
C ARG A 20 -12.76 8.97 6.67
N ILE A 21 -12.12 9.48 5.61
CA ILE A 21 -12.01 10.93 5.38
C ILE A 21 -13.39 11.53 5.08
N ALA A 22 -14.20 10.86 4.25
CA ALA A 22 -15.58 11.28 4.00
C ALA A 22 -16.39 11.38 5.30
N ASP A 23 -16.21 10.44 6.23
CA ASP A 23 -16.90 10.43 7.52
C ASP A 23 -16.44 11.58 8.43
N HIS A 24 -15.13 11.86 8.52
CA HIS A 24 -14.60 13.01 9.26
C HIS A 24 -15.13 14.35 8.73
N LEU A 25 -15.15 14.52 7.40
CA LEU A 25 -15.69 15.72 6.77
C LEU A 25 -17.18 15.91 7.09
N ARG A 26 -17.97 14.81 7.12
CA ARG A 26 -19.39 14.85 7.52
C ARG A 26 -19.55 15.21 9.00
N HIS A 27 -18.73 14.67 9.89
CA HIS A 27 -18.76 15.02 11.31
C HIS A 27 -18.45 16.50 11.57
N GLN A 28 -17.67 17.15 10.70
CA GLN A 28 -17.47 18.60 10.73
C GLN A 28 -18.63 19.42 10.15
N GLY A 29 -19.75 18.77 9.78
CA GLY A 29 -20.94 19.43 9.22
C GLY A 29 -20.82 19.82 7.75
N LEU A 30 -19.82 19.30 7.02
CA LEU A 30 -19.67 19.57 5.58
C LEU A 30 -20.65 18.72 4.76
N SER A 31 -21.13 19.28 3.65
CA SER A 31 -21.95 18.56 2.68
C SER A 31 -21.06 17.71 1.78
N VAL A 32 -20.93 16.42 2.12
CA VAL A 32 -20.05 15.48 1.41
C VAL A 32 -20.86 14.63 0.43
N PHE A 33 -20.45 14.66 -0.83
CA PHE A 33 -20.92 13.78 -1.90
C PHE A 33 -19.80 12.82 -2.28
N VAL A 34 -20.14 11.61 -2.71
CA VAL A 34 -19.13 10.57 -2.90
C VAL A 34 -19.37 9.77 -4.17
N TRP A 35 -18.28 9.27 -4.73
CA TRP A 35 -18.34 8.30 -5.82
C TRP A 35 -17.20 7.30 -5.70
N ASN A 36 -17.47 6.06 -6.10
CA ASN A 36 -16.47 5.00 -6.19
C ASN A 36 -16.78 4.10 -7.39
N ARG A 37 -15.74 3.56 -8.06
CA ARG A 37 -15.92 2.69 -9.23
C ARG A 37 -16.85 1.51 -8.94
N THR A 38 -16.65 0.86 -7.80
CA THR A 38 -17.60 -0.12 -7.27
C THR A 38 -18.56 0.63 -6.34
N PRO A 39 -19.87 0.65 -6.63
CA PRO A 39 -20.85 1.33 -5.80
C PRO A 39 -20.76 0.90 -4.33
N ARG A 40 -21.03 1.83 -3.41
CA ARG A 40 -21.01 1.61 -1.97
C ARG A 40 -22.31 2.10 -1.34
N PRO A 41 -22.90 1.40 -0.36
CA PRO A 41 -24.12 1.82 0.32
C PRO A 41 -23.79 2.92 1.34
N VAL A 42 -23.55 4.13 0.87
CA VAL A 42 -23.23 5.31 1.71
C VAL A 42 -24.06 6.52 1.28
N PRO A 43 -24.35 7.48 2.18
CA PRO A 43 -25.15 8.66 1.85
C PRO A 43 -24.51 9.53 0.76
N ASN A 44 -25.34 10.24 -0.01
CA ASN A 44 -24.93 11.16 -1.08
C ASN A 44 -23.99 10.53 -2.12
N PHE A 45 -24.22 9.25 -2.44
CA PHE A 45 -23.53 8.57 -3.53
C PHE A 45 -24.10 9.05 -4.86
N VAL A 46 -23.25 9.64 -5.71
CA VAL A 46 -23.65 10.15 -7.04
C VAL A 46 -23.44 9.09 -8.12
N GLY A 47 -24.10 9.24 -9.27
CA GLY A 47 -24.03 8.27 -10.37
C GLY A 47 -22.71 8.29 -11.15
N SER A 48 -22.00 9.43 -11.17
CA SER A 48 -20.74 9.56 -11.93
C SER A 48 -19.74 10.55 -11.32
N PRO A 49 -18.43 10.44 -11.64
CA PRO A 49 -17.45 11.46 -11.25
C PRO A 49 -17.77 12.85 -11.83
N ALA A 50 -18.37 12.91 -13.03
CA ALA A 50 -18.75 14.15 -13.67
C ALA A 50 -19.88 14.87 -12.92
N GLU A 51 -20.87 14.13 -12.42
CA GLU A 51 -21.94 14.63 -11.55
C GLU A 51 -21.37 15.18 -10.22
N LEU A 52 -20.36 14.52 -9.67
CA LEU A 52 -19.67 14.99 -8.48
C LEU A 52 -19.02 16.37 -8.72
N ALA A 53 -18.32 16.54 -9.84
CA ALA A 53 -17.72 17.82 -10.23
C ALA A 53 -18.76 18.92 -10.52
N GLN A 54 -19.97 18.56 -10.96
CA GLN A 54 -21.06 19.53 -11.11
C GLN A 54 -21.62 20.01 -9.76
N THR A 55 -21.61 19.12 -8.75
CA THR A 55 -22.22 19.36 -7.44
C THR A 55 -21.26 19.99 -6.42
N CYS A 56 -19.96 19.74 -6.56
CA CYS A 56 -18.94 20.07 -5.55
C CYS A 56 -17.94 21.12 -6.05
N ASN A 57 -17.34 21.86 -5.11
CA ASN A 57 -16.26 22.81 -5.37
C ASN A 57 -14.89 22.19 -5.10
N TYR A 58 -14.79 21.34 -4.08
CA TYR A 58 -13.56 20.68 -3.69
C TYR A 58 -13.68 19.20 -4.00
N LEU A 59 -12.74 18.63 -4.74
CA LEU A 59 -12.75 17.21 -5.11
C LEU A 59 -11.50 16.53 -4.54
N GLN A 60 -11.68 15.63 -3.57
CA GLN A 60 -10.61 14.82 -3.00
C GLN A 60 -10.51 13.49 -3.73
N LEU A 61 -9.33 13.18 -4.27
CA LEU A 61 -9.07 11.98 -5.07
C LEU A 61 -8.22 10.99 -4.28
N PHE A 62 -8.81 9.84 -3.95
CA PHE A 62 -8.18 8.68 -3.34
C PHE A 62 -8.13 7.52 -4.34
N VAL A 63 -7.07 7.50 -5.15
CA VAL A 63 -6.86 6.49 -6.22
C VAL A 63 -5.54 5.76 -6.02
N SER A 64 -5.36 4.61 -6.71
CA SER A 64 -4.29 3.65 -6.43
C SER A 64 -2.91 4.02 -6.98
N ASP A 65 -2.88 4.63 -8.16
CA ASP A 65 -1.69 4.75 -9.00
C ASP A 65 -1.83 5.89 -10.02
N ASP A 66 -0.76 6.11 -10.76
CA ASP A 66 -0.59 7.12 -11.80
C ASP A 66 -1.73 7.05 -12.84
N ASP A 67 -1.99 5.86 -13.40
CA ASP A 67 -3.02 5.67 -14.42
C ASP A 67 -4.42 5.94 -13.87
N ALA A 68 -4.70 5.50 -12.64
CA ALA A 68 -5.98 5.74 -11.98
C ALA A 68 -6.22 7.24 -11.74
N LEU A 69 -5.17 7.99 -11.38
CA LEU A 69 -5.24 9.46 -11.26
C LEU A 69 -5.53 10.10 -12.61
N MET A 70 -4.77 9.76 -13.64
CA MET A 70 -4.92 10.37 -14.97
C MET A 70 -6.27 10.05 -15.60
N ARG A 71 -6.74 8.78 -15.54
CA ARG A 71 -8.08 8.40 -16.01
C ARG A 71 -9.17 9.13 -15.25
N MET A 72 -9.06 9.25 -13.93
CA MET A 72 -10.05 9.98 -13.14
C MET A 72 -10.13 11.44 -13.56
N LEU A 73 -8.97 12.09 -13.71
CA LEU A 73 -8.87 13.48 -14.13
C LEU A 73 -9.41 13.70 -15.55
N GLN A 74 -9.16 12.79 -16.48
CA GLN A 74 -9.75 12.85 -17.82
C GLN A 74 -11.28 12.83 -17.79
N VAL A 75 -11.89 11.99 -16.93
CA VAL A 75 -13.34 11.92 -16.77
C VAL A 75 -13.92 13.19 -16.14
N VAL A 76 -13.26 13.75 -15.11
CA VAL A 76 -13.79 14.94 -14.42
C VAL A 76 -13.47 16.26 -15.14
N SER A 77 -12.39 16.30 -15.94
CA SER A 77 -11.87 17.51 -16.59
C SER A 77 -12.92 18.33 -17.35
N PRO A 78 -13.83 17.73 -18.15
CA PRO A 78 -14.85 18.50 -18.88
C PRO A 78 -15.80 19.30 -17.98
N SER A 79 -16.02 18.86 -16.74
CA SER A 79 -16.87 19.54 -15.75
C SER A 79 -16.12 20.60 -14.93
N LEU A 80 -14.78 20.65 -15.03
CA LEU A 80 -13.96 21.57 -14.24
C LEU A 80 -14.03 23.00 -14.78
N THR A 81 -13.96 23.94 -13.84
CA THR A 81 -13.99 25.39 -14.04
C THR A 81 -13.19 26.06 -12.91
N ARG A 82 -12.99 27.38 -12.98
CA ARG A 82 -12.28 28.19 -11.97
C ARG A 82 -12.76 28.05 -10.53
N ARG A 83 -13.99 27.57 -10.30
CA ARG A 83 -14.53 27.36 -8.95
C ARG A 83 -13.93 26.15 -8.23
N HIS A 84 -13.19 25.29 -8.94
CA HIS A 84 -12.78 23.99 -8.41
C HIS A 84 -11.35 23.98 -7.88
N ILE A 85 -11.16 23.22 -6.81
CA ILE A 85 -9.85 22.75 -6.37
C ILE A 85 -9.87 21.22 -6.28
N ILE A 86 -8.95 20.59 -6.99
CA ILE A 86 -8.67 19.17 -6.90
C ILE A 86 -7.65 18.95 -5.80
N ILE A 87 -7.88 18.00 -4.89
CA ILE A 87 -6.94 17.60 -3.85
C ILE A 87 -6.54 16.15 -4.16
N ALA A 88 -5.31 15.95 -4.64
CA ALA A 88 -4.82 14.65 -5.05
C ALA A 88 -4.04 13.98 -3.90
N HIS A 89 -4.55 12.86 -3.39
CA HIS A 89 -3.94 12.15 -2.25
C HIS A 89 -3.13 10.91 -2.66
N ALA A 90 -3.23 10.50 -3.93
CA ALA A 90 -2.53 9.33 -4.44
C ALA A 90 -1.01 9.55 -4.41
N THR A 91 -0.28 8.50 -4.03
CA THR A 91 1.17 8.46 -4.25
C THR A 91 1.42 8.08 -5.70
N VAL A 92 1.93 9.02 -6.50
CA VAL A 92 2.22 8.89 -7.93
C VAL A 92 3.60 9.46 -8.21
N SER A 93 4.10 9.33 -9.44
CA SER A 93 5.35 9.99 -9.81
C SER A 93 5.21 11.52 -9.79
N PRO A 94 6.30 12.27 -9.50
CA PRO A 94 6.27 13.73 -9.56
C PRO A 94 5.85 14.26 -10.94
N ASP A 95 6.24 13.58 -12.02
CA ASP A 95 5.88 13.98 -13.39
C ASP A 95 4.41 13.75 -13.68
N THR A 96 3.86 12.60 -13.27
CA THR A 96 2.41 12.34 -13.33
C THR A 96 1.64 13.43 -12.58
N MET A 97 2.11 13.84 -11.39
CA MET A 97 1.42 14.87 -10.62
C MET A 97 1.49 16.25 -11.31
N ARG A 98 2.61 16.59 -11.95
CA ARG A 98 2.72 17.81 -12.77
C ARG A 98 1.82 17.77 -13.99
N GLU A 99 1.73 16.63 -14.67
CA GLU A 99 0.82 16.43 -15.80
C GLU A 99 -0.65 16.57 -15.38
N ALA A 100 -1.01 15.95 -14.26
CA ALA A 100 -2.31 16.07 -13.61
C ALA A 100 -2.64 17.54 -13.31
N ALA A 101 -1.72 18.29 -12.71
CA ALA A 101 -1.91 19.70 -12.42
C ALA A 101 -2.09 20.52 -13.70
N ALA A 102 -1.29 20.28 -14.74
CA ALA A 102 -1.44 20.96 -16.03
C ALA A 102 -2.81 20.70 -16.67
N LEU A 103 -3.31 19.46 -16.59
CA LEU A 103 -4.64 19.09 -17.09
C LEU A 103 -5.77 19.83 -16.36
N VAL A 104 -5.66 19.98 -15.04
CA VAL A 104 -6.61 20.73 -14.21
C VAL A 104 -6.54 22.23 -14.51
N GLN A 105 -5.33 22.78 -14.63
CA GLN A 105 -5.08 24.20 -14.92
C GLN A 105 -5.60 24.62 -16.30
N ARG A 106 -5.56 23.75 -17.32
CA ARG A 106 -6.18 24.03 -18.64
C ARG A 106 -7.68 24.32 -18.57
N ARG A 107 -8.36 23.90 -17.50
CA ARG A 107 -9.79 24.20 -17.22
C ARG A 107 -9.98 25.42 -16.32
N GLY A 108 -8.89 26.09 -15.94
CA GLY A 108 -8.86 27.19 -14.98
C GLY A 108 -9.03 26.75 -13.51
N ALA A 109 -9.13 25.46 -13.24
CA ALA A 109 -9.18 24.91 -11.88
C ALA A 109 -7.78 24.85 -11.27
N ARG A 110 -7.70 24.66 -9.94
CA ARG A 110 -6.44 24.51 -9.21
C ARG A 110 -6.27 23.07 -8.71
N LEU A 111 -5.04 22.62 -8.58
CA LEU A 111 -4.70 21.33 -7.97
C LEU A 111 -3.82 21.56 -6.75
N VAL A 112 -4.14 20.88 -5.66
CA VAL A 112 -3.31 20.72 -4.47
C VAL A 112 -2.92 19.26 -4.37
N GLU A 113 -1.63 19.01 -4.29
CA GLU A 113 -1.09 17.69 -4.01
C GLU A 113 -1.05 17.50 -2.49
N ALA A 114 -1.61 16.40 -1.98
CA ALA A 114 -1.68 16.12 -0.56
C ALA A 114 -1.57 14.61 -0.24
N PRO A 115 -0.50 13.90 -0.64
CA PRO A 115 -0.24 12.56 -0.14
C PRO A 115 -0.05 12.58 1.38
N PHE A 116 -0.20 11.42 2.02
CA PHE A 116 -0.17 11.32 3.49
C PHE A 116 0.61 10.12 3.98
N THR A 117 0.95 10.17 5.27
CA THR A 117 1.36 9.00 6.04
C THR A 117 0.41 8.76 7.22
N GLY A 118 0.28 7.49 7.61
CA GLY A 118 -0.68 7.01 8.59
C GLY A 118 -1.44 5.78 8.09
N SER A 119 -1.65 4.81 8.98
CA SER A 119 -2.37 3.58 8.69
C SER A 119 -3.90 3.80 8.68
N LYS A 120 -4.65 2.73 8.39
CA LYS A 120 -6.11 2.65 8.60
C LYS A 120 -6.54 3.23 9.96
N ALA A 121 -5.86 2.86 11.03
CA ALA A 121 -6.15 3.32 12.38
C ALA A 121 -5.88 4.83 12.57
N ALA A 122 -4.84 5.38 11.92
CA ALA A 122 -4.58 6.81 11.94
C ALA A 122 -5.68 7.58 11.19
N ALA A 123 -6.14 7.08 10.05
CA ALA A 123 -7.26 7.68 9.32
C ALA A 123 -8.57 7.64 10.12
N GLU A 124 -8.87 6.55 10.83
CA GLU A 124 -10.05 6.46 11.71
C GLU A 124 -10.03 7.51 12.81
N LYS A 125 -8.85 7.76 13.39
CA LYS A 125 -8.68 8.72 14.49
C LYS A 125 -8.51 10.17 14.03
N GLY A 126 -8.50 10.43 12.71
CA GLY A 126 -8.20 11.76 12.18
C GLY A 126 -6.77 12.21 12.48
N GLN A 127 -5.83 11.27 12.45
CA GLN A 127 -4.42 11.45 12.86
C GLN A 127 -3.44 11.27 11.69
N LEU A 128 -3.90 11.45 10.44
CA LEU A 128 -3.02 11.45 9.29
C LEU A 128 -2.01 12.61 9.37
N VAL A 129 -0.90 12.45 8.66
CA VAL A 129 0.05 13.54 8.40
C VAL A 129 0.09 13.76 6.90
N TYR A 130 -0.33 14.95 6.45
CA TYR A 130 -0.32 15.31 5.03
C TYR A 130 1.00 16.00 4.66
N TYR A 131 1.56 15.62 3.51
CA TYR A 131 2.61 16.35 2.81
C TYR A 131 1.94 17.13 1.69
N VAL A 132 2.00 18.46 1.72
CA VAL A 132 1.19 19.31 0.85
C VAL A 132 2.06 20.12 -0.09
N GLY A 133 1.73 20.08 -1.37
CA GLY A 133 2.33 20.92 -2.40
C GLY A 133 1.28 21.60 -3.28
N GLY A 134 1.62 22.77 -3.81
CA GLY A 134 0.76 23.57 -4.70
C GLY A 134 0.77 25.05 -4.38
N GLU A 135 -0.03 25.81 -5.13
CA GLU A 135 -0.17 27.26 -4.96
C GLU A 135 -0.66 27.61 -3.54
N GLU A 136 0.04 28.52 -2.86
CA GLU A 136 -0.24 28.90 -1.46
C GLU A 136 -1.70 29.28 -1.22
N ALA A 137 -2.31 30.05 -2.14
CA ALA A 137 -3.72 30.44 -2.03
C ALA A 137 -4.67 29.23 -2.08
N ALA A 138 -4.39 28.24 -2.94
CA ALA A 138 -5.18 27.01 -3.02
C ALA A 138 -4.99 26.15 -1.78
N VAL A 139 -3.75 26.01 -1.31
CA VAL A 139 -3.39 25.25 -0.11
C VAL A 139 -4.08 25.83 1.13
N ASN A 140 -4.03 27.15 1.32
CA ASN A 140 -4.68 27.83 2.44
C ASN A 140 -6.21 27.68 2.37
N GLU A 141 -6.80 27.67 1.18
CA GLU A 141 -8.25 27.49 1.01
C GLU A 141 -8.71 26.07 1.39
N VAL A 142 -7.93 25.03 1.03
CA VAL A 142 -8.29 23.63 1.31
C VAL A 142 -7.80 23.12 2.66
N ARG A 143 -6.93 23.86 3.35
CA ARG A 143 -6.37 23.47 4.65
C ARG A 143 -7.43 22.96 5.66
N PRO A 144 -8.58 23.62 5.86
CA PRO A 144 -9.60 23.12 6.79
C PRO A 144 -10.16 21.73 6.42
N LEU A 145 -10.16 21.37 5.13
CA LEU A 145 -10.60 20.06 4.66
C LEU A 145 -9.58 18.96 5.00
N LEU A 146 -8.29 19.30 4.99
CA LEU A 146 -7.23 18.38 5.38
C LEU A 146 -7.20 18.22 6.91
N GLU A 147 -7.35 19.32 7.65
CA GLU A 147 -7.40 19.35 9.12
C GLU A 147 -8.50 18.45 9.70
N ALA A 148 -9.58 18.22 8.94
CA ALA A 148 -10.64 17.29 9.32
C ALA A 148 -10.17 15.87 9.66
N SER A 149 -9.05 15.45 9.08
CA SER A 149 -8.58 14.06 9.17
C SER A 149 -7.10 13.93 9.54
N SER A 150 -6.48 15.03 9.98
CA SER A 150 -5.04 15.07 10.24
C SER A 150 -4.68 15.64 11.60
N LYS A 151 -3.56 15.15 12.14
CA LYS A 151 -2.87 15.78 13.28
C LYS A 151 -1.81 16.79 12.85
N SER A 152 -1.35 16.72 11.59
CA SER A 152 -0.30 17.59 11.08
C SER A 152 -0.37 17.73 9.56
N ILE A 153 -0.02 18.91 9.07
CA ILE A 153 0.07 19.26 7.65
C ILE A 153 1.41 19.94 7.43
N LEU A 154 2.27 19.31 6.64
CA LEU A 154 3.59 19.81 6.28
C LEU A 154 3.52 20.44 4.89
N LEU A 155 3.82 21.74 4.79
CA LEU A 155 3.94 22.41 3.51
C LEU A 155 5.31 22.10 2.91
N ILE A 156 5.33 21.40 1.79
CA ILE A 156 6.56 20.93 1.15
C ILE A 156 7.02 21.90 0.06
N GLY A 157 6.11 22.43 -0.76
CA GLY A 157 6.45 23.38 -1.82
C GLY A 157 5.58 23.20 -3.06
N ASP A 158 6.20 23.21 -4.24
CA ASP A 158 5.50 23.11 -5.51
C ASP A 158 4.95 21.71 -5.81
N ILE A 159 4.10 21.63 -6.82
CA ILE A 159 3.55 20.36 -7.33
C ILE A 159 4.69 19.42 -7.75
N GLY A 160 4.62 18.19 -7.23
CA GLY A 160 5.60 17.13 -7.41
C GLY A 160 6.55 16.97 -6.21
N HIS A 161 6.78 18.03 -5.41
CA HIS A 161 7.68 17.94 -4.26
C HIS A 161 7.11 17.04 -3.15
N ALA A 162 5.79 17.08 -2.92
CA ALA A 162 5.16 16.22 -1.93
C ALA A 162 5.17 14.74 -2.34
N SER A 163 5.08 14.42 -3.64
CA SER A 163 5.32 13.08 -4.18
C SER A 163 6.73 12.59 -3.88
N ILE A 164 7.75 13.43 -4.07
CA ILE A 164 9.16 13.07 -3.77
C ILE A 164 9.32 12.74 -2.28
N ILE A 165 8.83 13.60 -1.38
CA ILE A 165 8.88 13.36 0.07
C ILE A 165 8.14 12.07 0.43
N LYS A 166 6.96 11.84 -0.16
CA LYS A 166 6.18 10.64 0.11
C LYS A 166 6.92 9.37 -0.34
N VAL A 167 7.51 9.37 -1.53
CA VAL A 167 8.28 8.23 -2.04
C VAL A 167 9.52 7.98 -1.20
N ALA A 168 10.25 9.03 -0.80
CA ALA A 168 11.42 8.91 0.07
C ALA A 168 11.07 8.33 1.45
N THR A 169 9.98 8.79 2.07
CA THR A 169 9.52 8.26 3.37
C THR A 169 9.02 6.82 3.27
N ASN A 170 8.39 6.45 2.16
CA ASN A 170 7.97 5.07 1.90
C ASN A 170 9.17 4.15 1.60
N LEU A 171 10.25 4.63 0.97
CA LEU A 171 11.51 3.90 0.82
C LEU A 171 12.06 3.49 2.18
N VAL A 172 12.22 4.44 3.11
CA VAL A 172 12.72 4.16 4.47
C VAL A 172 11.82 3.15 5.19
N THR A 173 10.50 3.31 5.04
CA THR A 173 9.51 2.41 5.62
C THR A 173 9.64 0.98 5.08
N ALA A 174 9.75 0.82 3.76
CA ALA A 174 9.91 -0.49 3.13
C ALA A 174 11.21 -1.17 3.54
N ALA A 175 12.33 -0.43 3.49
CA ALA A 175 13.64 -0.91 3.90
C ALA A 175 13.66 -1.39 5.36
N THR A 176 12.99 -0.66 6.25
CA THR A 176 12.89 -1.01 7.67
C THR A 176 12.19 -2.35 7.87
N VAL A 177 11.09 -2.61 7.15
CA VAL A 177 10.37 -3.89 7.26
C VAL A 177 11.13 -5.03 6.60
N GLN A 178 11.80 -4.78 5.47
CA GLN A 178 12.69 -5.76 4.84
C GLN A 178 13.81 -6.20 5.79
N ALA A 179 14.51 -5.24 6.40
CA ALA A 179 15.57 -5.51 7.37
C ALA A 179 15.03 -6.24 8.62
N ALA A 180 13.83 -5.87 9.09
CA ALA A 180 13.19 -6.55 10.21
C ALA A 180 12.82 -8.01 9.89
N ALA A 181 12.34 -8.28 8.67
CA ALA A 181 12.05 -9.64 8.20
C ALA A 181 13.32 -10.51 8.15
N GLU A 182 14.44 -9.96 7.66
CA GLU A 182 15.74 -10.65 7.68
C GLU A 182 16.26 -10.85 9.11
N GLY A 183 16.11 -9.85 9.98
CA GLY A 183 16.48 -9.96 11.40
C GLY A 183 15.70 -11.05 12.13
N LEU A 184 14.38 -11.14 11.92
CA LEU A 184 13.55 -12.22 12.45
C LEU A 184 14.04 -13.60 11.97
N ALA A 185 14.43 -13.71 10.70
CA ALA A 185 14.98 -14.95 10.15
C ALA A 185 16.28 -15.36 10.85
N LEU A 186 17.22 -14.42 11.04
CA LEU A 186 18.48 -14.70 11.76
C LEU A 186 18.23 -15.19 13.19
N VAL A 187 17.29 -14.55 13.90
CA VAL A 187 16.91 -14.93 15.27
C VAL A 187 16.28 -16.32 15.29
N HIS A 188 15.34 -16.59 14.39
CA HIS A 188 14.67 -17.89 14.27
C HIS A 188 15.66 -19.02 14.02
N TYR A 189 16.50 -18.90 12.99
CA TYR A 189 17.47 -19.94 12.62
C TYR A 189 18.61 -20.10 13.63
N SER A 190 18.77 -19.14 14.55
CA SER A 190 19.66 -19.25 15.71
C SER A 190 19.02 -19.99 16.89
N GLY A 191 17.75 -20.41 16.79
CA GLY A 191 17.01 -21.09 17.86
C GLY A 191 16.53 -20.15 18.98
N ILE A 192 16.47 -18.84 18.71
CA ILE A 192 16.02 -17.83 19.68
C ILE A 192 14.53 -17.55 19.42
N PRO A 193 13.68 -17.45 20.46
CA PRO A 193 12.28 -17.04 20.31
C PRO A 193 12.17 -15.66 19.64
N LEU A 194 11.26 -15.53 18.67
CA LEU A 194 11.11 -14.30 17.88
C LEU A 194 10.69 -13.09 18.73
N GLU A 195 9.97 -13.35 19.81
CA GLU A 195 9.53 -12.34 20.78
C GLU A 195 10.73 -11.63 21.40
N LYS A 196 11.87 -12.31 21.56
CA LYS A 196 13.11 -11.70 22.06
C LYS A 196 13.70 -10.68 21.09
N PHE A 197 13.49 -10.86 19.78
CA PHE A 197 13.86 -9.83 18.81
C PHE A 197 12.97 -8.60 18.96
N ALA A 198 11.66 -8.78 19.09
CA ALA A 198 10.74 -7.66 19.29
C ALA A 198 11.00 -6.93 20.62
N GLU A 199 11.28 -7.64 21.71
CA GLU A 199 11.73 -7.06 22.98
C GLU A 199 13.01 -6.24 22.81
N ALA A 200 14.04 -6.80 22.16
CA ALA A 200 15.31 -6.11 21.93
C ALA A 200 15.14 -4.87 21.02
N MET A 201 14.29 -4.96 20.00
CA MET A 201 14.05 -3.85 19.08
C MET A 201 13.35 -2.68 19.74
N LYS A 202 12.48 -2.90 20.74
CA LYS A 202 11.82 -1.79 21.47
C LYS A 202 12.81 -0.83 22.13
N GLU A 203 13.91 -1.36 22.65
CA GLU A 203 14.98 -0.60 23.30
C GLU A 203 16.09 -0.17 22.33
N ASN A 204 16.02 -0.60 21.07
CA ASN A 204 17.04 -0.30 20.07
C ASN A 204 16.88 1.14 19.54
N GLY A 205 18.00 1.83 19.31
CA GLY A 205 17.99 3.18 18.75
C GLY A 205 17.38 3.29 17.35
N SER A 206 17.27 2.17 16.61
CA SER A 206 16.58 2.12 15.32
C SER A 206 15.08 1.79 15.43
N ASN A 207 14.52 1.66 16.64
CA ASN A 207 13.09 1.42 16.78
C ASN A 207 12.29 2.56 16.17
N SER A 208 11.14 2.23 15.57
CA SER A 208 10.26 3.20 14.96
C SER A 208 8.81 2.77 15.10
N GLY A 209 7.87 3.70 14.94
CA GLY A 209 6.44 3.37 14.94
C GLY A 209 6.04 2.35 13.87
N THR A 210 6.83 2.24 12.78
CA THR A 210 6.66 1.16 11.79
C THR A 210 7.01 -0.19 12.38
N LEU A 211 8.14 -0.32 13.08
CA LEU A 211 8.54 -1.57 13.72
C LEU A 211 7.61 -1.98 14.85
N ASP A 212 7.20 -1.02 15.69
CA ASP A 212 6.20 -1.25 16.76
C ASP A 212 4.90 -1.83 16.20
N MET A 213 4.50 -1.41 15.00
CA MET A 213 3.32 -1.92 14.33
C MET A 213 3.56 -3.25 13.61
N LYS A 214 4.69 -3.41 12.91
CA LYS A 214 4.91 -4.53 11.98
C LYS A 214 5.50 -5.77 12.61
N LEU A 215 6.42 -5.64 13.57
CA LEU A 215 7.06 -6.80 14.21
C LEU A 215 6.04 -7.76 14.85
N PRO A 216 5.08 -7.30 15.68
CA PRO A 216 4.10 -8.21 16.27
C PRO A 216 3.23 -8.91 15.23
N LEU A 217 2.85 -8.21 14.15
CA LEU A 217 2.05 -8.76 13.07
C LEU A 217 2.81 -9.83 12.26
N MET A 218 4.09 -9.58 11.97
CA MET A 218 4.95 -10.57 11.31
C MET A 218 5.13 -11.82 12.19
N ILE A 219 5.41 -11.65 13.48
CA ILE A 219 5.56 -12.78 14.43
C ILE A 219 4.28 -13.61 14.50
N ALA A 220 3.12 -12.95 14.50
CA ALA A 220 1.81 -13.61 14.53
C ALA A 220 1.35 -14.20 13.18
N GLY A 221 2.11 -14.01 12.08
CA GLY A 221 1.67 -14.41 10.74
C GLY A 221 0.41 -13.67 10.25
N ASN A 222 0.13 -12.48 10.78
CA ASN A 222 -1.05 -11.70 10.42
C ASN A 222 -0.70 -10.64 9.37
N PHE A 223 -1.14 -10.87 8.14
CA PHE A 223 -0.90 -9.99 7.00
C PHE A 223 -2.18 -9.33 6.46
N GLU A 224 -3.18 -9.09 7.32
CA GLU A 224 -4.33 -8.24 6.98
C GLU A 224 -3.81 -6.85 6.53
N PRO A 225 -4.28 -6.30 5.39
CA PRO A 225 -3.60 -5.18 4.75
C PRO A 225 -3.80 -3.86 5.49
N HIS A 226 -2.74 -3.35 6.10
CA HIS A 226 -2.66 -1.95 6.53
C HIS A 226 -2.07 -1.08 5.41
N PHE A 227 -1.12 -1.65 4.64
CA PHE A 227 -0.64 -1.13 3.38
C PHE A 227 -0.17 -2.30 2.50
N SER A 228 -0.74 -2.45 1.30
CA SER A 228 -0.58 -3.69 0.56
C SER A 228 0.75 -3.80 -0.19
N VAL A 229 1.19 -5.04 -0.46
CA VAL A 229 2.37 -5.35 -1.27
C VAL A 229 2.34 -4.60 -2.60
N LYS A 230 1.22 -4.63 -3.33
CA LYS A 230 1.10 -3.98 -4.64
C LYS A 230 1.32 -2.46 -4.58
N HIS A 231 0.86 -1.81 -3.50
CA HIS A 231 1.03 -0.37 -3.35
C HIS A 231 2.46 0.00 -2.94
N MET A 232 3.05 -0.75 -2.00
CA MET A 232 4.46 -0.53 -1.64
C MET A 232 5.40 -0.85 -2.81
N LEU A 233 5.13 -1.90 -3.58
CA LEU A 233 5.89 -2.25 -4.79
C LEU A 233 5.89 -1.10 -5.79
N LYS A 234 4.71 -0.54 -6.08
CA LYS A 234 4.56 0.63 -6.96
C LYS A 234 5.39 1.81 -6.45
N ASP A 235 5.36 2.10 -5.15
CA ASP A 235 6.15 3.20 -4.58
C ASP A 235 7.66 2.94 -4.71
N MET A 236 8.12 1.70 -4.54
CA MET A 236 9.54 1.34 -4.75
C MET A 236 9.94 1.41 -6.23
N GLN A 237 9.02 1.11 -7.15
CA GLN A 237 9.24 1.31 -8.58
C GLN A 237 9.38 2.80 -8.93
N ILE A 238 8.58 3.67 -8.31
CA ILE A 238 8.72 5.13 -8.45
C ILE A 238 10.07 5.58 -7.89
N ALA A 239 10.44 5.13 -6.68
CA ALA A 239 11.74 5.44 -6.07
C ALA A 239 12.91 5.07 -6.98
N ASN A 240 12.92 3.85 -7.53
CA ASN A 240 14.00 3.39 -8.39
C ASN A 240 14.03 4.11 -9.74
N ARG A 241 12.88 4.58 -10.26
CA ARG A 241 12.85 5.46 -11.44
C ARG A 241 13.53 6.79 -11.14
N LEU A 242 13.11 7.45 -10.06
CA LEU A 242 13.70 8.73 -9.62
C LEU A 242 15.20 8.59 -9.34
N GLY A 243 15.64 7.48 -8.72
CA GLY A 243 17.05 7.20 -8.52
C GLY A 243 17.82 7.18 -9.84
N ARG A 244 17.31 6.49 -10.88
CA ARG A 244 17.93 6.47 -12.20
C ARG A 244 17.95 7.85 -12.87
N ASP A 245 16.87 8.61 -12.76
CA ASP A 245 16.77 9.95 -13.35
C ASP A 245 17.77 10.93 -12.71
N PHE A 246 18.19 10.66 -11.46
CA PHE A 246 19.20 11.41 -10.73
C PHE A 246 20.59 10.76 -10.75
N GLU A 247 20.80 9.69 -11.52
CA GLU A 247 22.06 8.93 -11.55
C GLU A 247 22.50 8.42 -10.16
N LEU A 248 21.53 8.02 -9.32
CA LEU A 248 21.73 7.47 -7.98
C LEU A 248 21.44 5.97 -7.93
N ASP A 249 22.38 5.23 -7.35
CA ASP A 249 22.22 3.81 -7.06
C ASP A 249 21.46 3.60 -5.73
N LEU A 250 20.17 3.29 -5.83
CA LEU A 250 19.30 3.01 -4.69
C LEU A 250 19.22 1.51 -4.41
N ASP A 251 20.33 0.90 -3.98
CA ASP A 251 20.45 -0.56 -3.83
C ASP A 251 19.42 -1.16 -2.87
N VAL A 252 19.23 -0.54 -1.71
CA VAL A 252 18.26 -0.99 -0.70
C VAL A 252 16.83 -0.96 -1.27
N ALA A 253 16.50 0.08 -2.04
CA ALA A 253 15.19 0.19 -2.68
C ALA A 253 15.02 -0.85 -3.79
N SER A 254 16.07 -1.17 -4.54
CA SER A 254 16.07 -2.22 -5.56
C SER A 254 15.89 -3.62 -4.97
N ALA A 255 16.63 -3.96 -3.92
CA ALA A 255 16.46 -5.24 -3.23
C ALA A 255 15.04 -5.40 -2.65
N THR A 256 14.53 -4.34 -2.02
CA THR A 256 13.17 -4.34 -1.44
C THR A 256 12.09 -4.43 -2.52
N ARG A 257 12.24 -3.71 -3.64
CA ARG A 257 11.36 -3.80 -4.81
C ARG A 257 11.29 -5.23 -5.33
N ASP A 258 12.43 -5.89 -5.50
CA ASP A 258 12.47 -7.23 -6.07
C ASP A 258 11.81 -8.26 -5.17
N ARG A 259 11.98 -8.10 -3.85
CA ARG A 259 11.23 -8.91 -2.88
C ARG A 259 9.72 -8.66 -2.98
N LEU A 260 9.28 -7.41 -3.01
CA LEU A 260 7.85 -7.09 -3.14
C LEU A 260 7.26 -7.60 -4.47
N LEU A 261 8.04 -7.60 -5.55
CA LEU A 261 7.65 -8.17 -6.83
C LEU A 261 7.50 -9.69 -6.76
N GLU A 262 8.40 -10.37 -6.05
CA GLU A 262 8.30 -11.81 -5.78
C GLU A 262 7.02 -12.13 -5.00
N GLU A 263 6.74 -11.39 -3.92
CA GLU A 263 5.51 -11.56 -3.13
C GLU A 263 4.24 -11.36 -3.99
N ALA A 264 4.22 -10.30 -4.82
CA ALA A 264 3.10 -10.03 -5.71
C ALA A 264 2.88 -11.17 -6.72
N ARG A 265 3.95 -11.73 -7.28
CA ARG A 265 3.90 -12.88 -8.22
C ARG A 265 3.38 -14.15 -7.56
N GLN A 266 3.53 -14.29 -6.25
CA GLN A 266 2.97 -15.41 -5.49
C GLN A 266 1.50 -15.17 -5.05
N GLY A 267 0.81 -14.22 -5.66
CA GLY A 267 -0.61 -13.93 -5.39
C GLY A 267 -0.86 -13.13 -4.11
N ARG A 268 0.20 -12.65 -3.43
CA ARG A 268 0.09 -11.92 -2.16
C ARG A 268 0.04 -10.40 -2.33
N GLY A 269 -0.27 -9.92 -3.53
CA GLY A 269 -0.32 -8.49 -3.86
C GLY A 269 -1.27 -7.66 -2.98
N ASP A 270 -2.34 -8.28 -2.47
CA ASP A 270 -3.34 -7.65 -1.60
C ASP A 270 -3.08 -7.86 -0.10
N GLN A 271 -2.10 -8.68 0.28
CA GLN A 271 -1.65 -8.79 1.66
C GLN A 271 -0.86 -7.54 2.06
N ASP A 272 -0.68 -7.34 3.37
CA ASP A 272 0.21 -6.31 3.87
C ASP A 272 1.65 -6.51 3.37
N TYR A 273 2.38 -5.41 3.09
CA TYR A 273 3.76 -5.48 2.61
C TYR A 273 4.73 -6.15 3.59
N ALA A 274 4.36 -6.31 4.87
CA ALA A 274 5.11 -7.11 5.82
C ALA A 274 5.10 -8.63 5.51
N SER A 275 4.26 -9.09 4.58
CA SER A 275 4.26 -10.49 4.07
C SER A 275 5.58 -10.92 3.45
N ILE A 276 6.47 -9.99 3.09
CA ILE A 276 7.86 -10.26 2.68
C ILE A 276 8.63 -11.14 3.67
N ALA A 277 8.21 -11.18 4.95
CA ALA A 277 8.75 -12.08 5.97
C ALA A 277 8.51 -13.56 5.66
N GLN A 278 7.41 -13.92 5.00
CA GLN A 278 7.07 -15.31 4.67
C GLN A 278 8.13 -16.00 3.81
N LYS A 279 8.86 -15.23 2.99
CA LYS A 279 9.98 -15.78 2.21
C LYS A 279 11.13 -16.30 3.08
N PHE A 280 11.36 -15.70 4.24
CA PHE A 280 12.42 -16.14 5.15
C PHE A 280 11.90 -17.05 6.27
N LEU A 281 10.61 -16.96 6.57
CA LEU A 281 9.91 -17.70 7.62
C LEU A 281 8.69 -18.41 7.01
N PRO A 282 8.89 -19.47 6.19
CA PRO A 282 7.82 -20.07 5.40
C PRO A 282 6.73 -20.75 6.24
N PHE A 283 7.01 -21.06 7.50
CA PHE A 283 6.01 -21.57 8.44
C PHE A 283 5.04 -20.48 8.93
N MET A 284 5.34 -19.20 8.68
CA MET A 284 4.42 -18.08 8.93
C MET A 284 3.42 -17.87 7.80
N GLN A 285 3.33 -18.81 6.85
CA GLN A 285 2.18 -18.85 5.95
C GLN A 285 0.93 -18.78 6.82
N THR A 286 0.05 -17.86 6.47
CA THR A 286 -1.29 -17.76 7.05
C THR A 286 -1.83 -19.17 7.12
N MET A 287 -2.51 -19.54 8.23
CA MET A 287 -3.41 -20.69 8.20
C MET A 287 -4.54 -20.36 7.21
N ALA A 288 -4.23 -20.43 5.92
CA ALA A 288 -5.19 -20.84 4.94
C ALA A 288 -5.54 -22.24 5.39
N THR A 289 -6.79 -22.43 5.81
CA THR A 289 -7.45 -23.71 5.60
C THR A 289 -6.98 -24.20 4.24
N GLU A 290 -6.18 -25.26 4.22
CA GLU A 290 -5.98 -25.99 2.98
C GLU A 290 -7.39 -26.19 2.40
N PRO A 291 -7.65 -25.84 1.14
CA PRO A 291 -8.87 -26.34 0.54
C PRO A 291 -8.72 -27.86 0.63
N GLU A 292 -9.50 -28.48 1.52
CA GLU A 292 -9.68 -29.93 1.49
C GLU A 292 -9.95 -30.24 0.02
N GLN A 293 -9.01 -30.94 -0.60
CA GLN A 293 -9.31 -31.54 -1.89
C GLN A 293 -10.52 -32.41 -1.62
N PRO A 294 -11.67 -32.17 -2.29
CA PRO A 294 -12.81 -33.02 -2.05
C PRO A 294 -12.34 -34.44 -2.35
N ASP A 295 -12.43 -35.31 -1.34
CA ASP A 295 -12.19 -36.72 -1.54
C ASP A 295 -13.26 -37.19 -2.52
N LEU A 296 -12.86 -37.31 -3.79
CA LEU A 296 -13.74 -37.72 -4.90
C LEU A 296 -14.30 -39.13 -4.70
N PHE A 297 -13.84 -39.84 -3.66
CA PHE A 297 -14.26 -41.18 -3.28
C PHE A 297 -14.89 -41.26 -1.88
N ALA A 298 -15.08 -40.12 -1.19
CA ALA A 298 -15.88 -40.11 0.03
C ALA A 298 -17.35 -40.37 -0.34
N GLU A 299 -17.91 -41.45 0.20
CA GLU A 299 -19.35 -41.67 0.11
C GLU A 299 -20.07 -40.49 0.78
N PRO A 300 -21.10 -39.91 0.16
CA PRO A 300 -21.82 -38.79 0.74
C PRO A 300 -22.37 -39.21 2.10
N GLU A 301 -22.03 -38.46 3.16
CA GLU A 301 -22.73 -38.61 4.43
C GLU A 301 -24.23 -38.39 4.16
N PRO A 302 -25.11 -39.27 4.67
CA PRO A 302 -26.54 -39.11 4.48
C PRO A 302 -26.95 -37.78 5.11
N GLU A 303 -27.43 -36.84 4.29
CA GLU A 303 -27.99 -35.60 4.79
C GLU A 303 -29.07 -35.92 5.84
N PRO A 304 -29.01 -35.33 7.05
CA PRO A 304 -30.12 -35.44 7.96
C PRO A 304 -31.32 -34.79 7.31
N LEU A 305 -32.38 -35.58 7.10
CA LEU A 305 -33.68 -35.07 6.68
C LEU A 305 -34.08 -33.95 7.64
N PRO A 306 -34.50 -32.77 7.14
CA PRO A 306 -34.98 -31.71 8.00
C PRO A 306 -36.16 -32.24 8.81
N ASP A 307 -36.14 -32.00 10.12
CA ASP A 307 -37.23 -32.33 11.02
C ASP A 307 -38.55 -31.85 10.40
N GLU A 308 -39.41 -32.81 10.01
CA GLU A 308 -40.75 -32.54 9.53
C GLU A 308 -41.57 -32.01 10.72
N GLU A 309 -41.64 -30.68 10.86
CA GLU A 309 -42.64 -30.08 11.75
C GLU A 309 -44.04 -30.45 11.22
N PRO A 310 -44.87 -31.17 12.00
CA PRO A 310 -46.19 -31.65 11.55
C PRO A 310 -47.12 -30.53 11.07
N ASP A 311 -46.92 -29.32 11.59
CA ASP A 311 -47.76 -28.15 11.35
C ASP A 311 -47.64 -27.62 9.91
N PHE A 312 -46.49 -27.80 9.24
CA PHE A 312 -46.27 -27.28 7.89
C PHE A 312 -47.06 -28.05 6.81
N LEU A 313 -47.23 -29.36 7.00
CA LEU A 313 -48.00 -30.22 6.09
C LEU A 313 -49.51 -29.99 6.25
N GLU A 314 -49.99 -29.73 7.47
CA GLU A 314 -51.39 -29.38 7.71
C GLU A 314 -51.76 -27.99 7.14
N GLU A 315 -50.85 -27.00 7.26
CA GLU A 315 -51.04 -25.67 6.66
C GLU A 315 -51.08 -25.71 5.13
N GLN A 316 -50.17 -26.46 4.49
CA GLN A 316 -50.16 -26.60 3.04
C GLN A 316 -51.39 -27.37 2.53
N ARG A 317 -51.85 -28.38 3.28
CA ARG A 317 -53.03 -29.17 2.91
C ARG A 317 -54.32 -28.35 3.01
N ALA A 318 -54.47 -27.54 4.06
CA ALA A 318 -55.57 -26.59 4.18
C ALA A 318 -55.57 -25.53 3.06
N THR A 319 -54.38 -25.09 2.65
CA THR A 319 -54.20 -24.12 1.55
C THR A 319 -54.58 -24.72 0.20
N LEU A 320 -54.25 -25.99 -0.05
CA LEU A 320 -54.57 -26.70 -1.30
C LEU A 320 -56.06 -27.11 -1.38
N GLU A 321 -56.68 -27.48 -0.26
CA GLU A 321 -58.13 -27.75 -0.20
C GLU A 321 -58.97 -26.47 -0.39
N ALA A 322 -58.51 -25.33 0.15
CA ALA A 322 -59.13 -24.03 -0.09
C ALA A 322 -58.99 -23.54 -1.55
N ALA A 323 -57.97 -24.02 -2.28
CA ALA A 323 -57.73 -23.70 -3.68
C ALA A 323 -58.47 -24.61 -4.67
N GLY A 324 -59.22 -25.61 -4.20
CA GLY A 324 -60.06 -26.48 -5.04
C GLY A 324 -59.27 -27.40 -5.99
N VAL A 325 -58.00 -27.68 -5.69
CA VAL A 325 -57.15 -28.54 -6.52
C VAL A 325 -57.37 -30.00 -6.11
N ALA A 326 -58.08 -30.77 -6.94
CA ALA A 326 -58.21 -32.20 -6.75
C ALA A 326 -56.90 -32.92 -7.12
N MET A 327 -56.26 -33.55 -6.14
CA MET A 327 -55.07 -34.38 -6.34
C MET A 327 -55.46 -35.70 -7.05
N ALA A 328 -54.93 -35.91 -8.26
CA ALA A 328 -55.08 -37.17 -8.99
C ALA A 328 -54.27 -38.28 -8.31
N GLN A 329 -54.81 -39.50 -8.28
CA GLN A 329 -54.13 -40.66 -7.71
C GLN A 329 -52.92 -41.10 -8.55
N PRO A 330 -51.85 -41.59 -7.93
CA PRO A 330 -50.63 -41.97 -8.64
C PRO A 330 -50.84 -43.28 -9.41
N HIS A 331 -50.75 -43.22 -10.73
CA HIS A 331 -50.61 -44.39 -11.59
C HIS A 331 -49.16 -44.89 -11.58
N SER A 332 -49.03 -46.22 -11.54
CA SER A 332 -47.81 -47.01 -11.60
C SER A 332 -46.94 -46.67 -12.81
N HIS A 333 -45.65 -46.40 -12.57
CA HIS A 333 -44.63 -46.26 -13.62
C HIS A 333 -44.23 -47.62 -14.19
N GLU A 334 -44.55 -47.86 -15.46
CA GLU A 334 -43.80 -48.76 -16.35
C GLU A 334 -42.60 -47.99 -16.98
N PRO A 335 -41.50 -48.67 -17.36
CA PRO A 335 -40.28 -48.01 -17.84
C PRO A 335 -40.39 -47.61 -19.32
N VAL A 336 -39.97 -46.38 -19.63
CA VAL A 336 -39.85 -45.87 -21.01
C VAL A 336 -38.42 -46.09 -21.52
N GLU A 337 -38.31 -46.67 -22.73
CA GLU A 337 -37.09 -46.96 -23.50
C GLU A 337 -36.22 -45.72 -23.79
N LEU A 338 -34.89 -45.86 -23.67
CA LEU A 338 -33.89 -44.86 -24.08
C LEU A 338 -33.68 -44.84 -25.60
N ALA A 339 -33.65 -43.63 -26.18
CA ALA A 339 -33.19 -43.37 -27.55
C ALA A 339 -31.65 -43.40 -27.65
N PRO A 340 -31.04 -43.70 -28.82
CA PRO A 340 -29.61 -43.98 -28.95
C PRO A 340 -28.71 -42.73 -29.02
N GLU A 341 -27.46 -42.92 -28.60
CA GLU A 341 -26.34 -41.96 -28.51
C GLU A 341 -25.98 -41.26 -29.83
N LEU A 342 -25.56 -39.99 -29.71
CA LEU A 342 -24.90 -39.19 -30.75
C LEU A 342 -23.37 -39.42 -30.72
N PRO A 343 -22.67 -39.44 -31.88
CA PRO A 343 -21.25 -39.80 -31.93
C PRO A 343 -20.31 -38.65 -31.52
N GLU A 344 -19.17 -39.00 -30.91
CA GLU A 344 -18.09 -38.09 -30.48
C GLU A 344 -17.31 -37.45 -31.65
N PRO A 345 -16.70 -36.26 -31.45
CA PRO A 345 -15.92 -35.56 -32.47
C PRO A 345 -14.49 -36.11 -32.62
N PRO A 346 -13.84 -35.98 -33.80
CA PRO A 346 -12.51 -36.54 -34.04
C PRO A 346 -11.36 -35.65 -33.51
N GLU A 347 -10.26 -36.30 -33.11
CA GLU A 347 -8.99 -35.68 -32.66
C GLU A 347 -8.26 -34.89 -33.77
N PRO A 348 -7.47 -33.85 -33.42
CA PRO A 348 -6.75 -33.04 -34.41
C PRO A 348 -5.45 -33.70 -34.91
N LEU A 349 -5.33 -33.76 -36.24
CA LEU A 349 -4.15 -34.19 -37.01
C LEU A 349 -2.98 -33.20 -36.92
N MET A 350 -1.77 -33.73 -36.77
CA MET A 350 -0.51 -33.02 -36.98
C MET A 350 -0.39 -32.47 -38.41
N ALA A 351 0.05 -31.21 -38.54
CA ALA A 351 0.47 -30.61 -39.81
C ALA A 351 1.96 -30.26 -39.76
N LEU A 352 2.75 -30.98 -40.56
CA LEU A 352 4.08 -30.59 -41.04
C LEU A 352 3.91 -29.86 -42.37
N THR A 353 4.41 -28.64 -42.53
CA THR A 353 4.86 -28.14 -43.84
C THR A 353 6.08 -27.20 -43.73
N SER A 354 7.11 -27.62 -44.45
CA SER A 354 8.24 -26.96 -45.10
C SER A 354 8.47 -25.43 -45.04
N SER A 355 9.73 -25.12 -44.71
CA SER A 355 10.64 -24.07 -45.21
C SER A 355 10.22 -23.19 -46.41
N VAL A 356 10.35 -21.87 -46.24
CA VAL A 356 10.89 -20.93 -47.26
C VAL A 356 11.69 -19.83 -46.55
N THR A 357 12.84 -19.51 -47.15
CA THR A 357 13.84 -18.48 -46.87
C THR A 357 13.30 -17.04 -46.97
N GLU A 358 13.75 -16.14 -46.08
CA GLU A 358 13.60 -14.69 -46.27
C GLU A 358 14.95 -13.96 -46.25
N GLU A 359 15.09 -13.09 -47.25
CA GLU A 359 16.23 -12.28 -47.62
C GLU A 359 16.53 -11.14 -46.64
N ARG A 360 17.82 -10.85 -46.50
CA ARG A 360 18.36 -9.61 -45.93
C ARG A 360 17.91 -8.41 -46.75
N ILE A 361 17.25 -7.45 -46.10
CA ILE A 361 17.16 -6.07 -46.58
C ILE A 361 17.99 -5.20 -45.63
N GLU A 362 19.13 -4.71 -46.14
CA GLU A 362 19.92 -3.65 -45.53
C GLU A 362 19.20 -2.31 -45.76
N THR A 363 18.79 -1.64 -44.69
CA THR A 363 18.43 -0.23 -44.71
C THR A 363 19.35 0.54 -43.78
N SER A 364 20.34 1.18 -44.41
CA SER A 364 21.19 2.22 -43.85
C SER A 364 20.36 3.43 -43.43
N VAL A 365 20.36 3.76 -42.14
CA VAL A 365 19.99 5.10 -41.65
C VAL A 365 21.14 5.62 -40.79
N ALA A 366 21.70 6.74 -41.22
CA ALA A 366 22.89 7.38 -40.70
C ALA A 366 22.72 7.91 -39.27
N LEU A 367 23.74 7.67 -38.45
CA LEU A 367 23.93 8.34 -37.15
C LEU A 367 24.50 9.74 -37.40
N PRO A 368 24.03 10.82 -36.73
CA PRO A 368 24.68 12.11 -36.83
C PRO A 368 25.97 12.13 -35.99
N GLU A 369 27.05 12.65 -36.59
CA GLU A 369 28.35 12.87 -35.96
C GLU A 369 28.28 13.89 -34.79
N PRO A 370 29.18 13.78 -33.80
CA PRO A 370 29.21 14.71 -32.66
C PRO A 370 29.82 16.06 -33.07
N ILE A 371 29.07 17.14 -32.85
CA ILE A 371 29.56 18.50 -33.04
C ILE A 371 30.53 18.88 -31.91
N LEU A 372 31.68 19.35 -32.36
CA LEU A 372 32.84 19.85 -31.62
C LEU A 372 32.55 21.21 -30.92
N ALA A 373 32.99 21.29 -29.66
CA ALA A 373 33.49 22.46 -28.90
C ALA A 373 32.64 23.73 -28.74
N LEU A 374 32.68 24.28 -27.51
CA LEU A 374 32.88 25.70 -27.12
C LEU A 374 32.66 25.85 -25.58
N PRO A 375 33.15 26.91 -24.91
CA PRO A 375 34.54 27.25 -24.59
C PRO A 375 34.82 27.17 -23.06
N THR A 376 36.08 26.93 -22.69
CA THR A 376 36.59 27.12 -21.33
C THR A 376 36.65 28.62 -20.99
N ASN A 377 35.82 29.08 -20.04
CA ASN A 377 36.10 30.31 -19.32
C ASN A 377 35.42 30.30 -17.94
N MET A 378 36.14 29.80 -16.92
CA MET A 378 35.80 29.97 -15.51
C MET A 378 36.76 31.01 -14.94
N PRO A 379 36.29 32.09 -14.28
CA PRO A 379 37.17 32.97 -13.54
C PRO A 379 37.67 32.28 -12.27
N GLU A 380 38.96 32.43 -11.96
CA GLU A 380 39.58 31.98 -10.71
C GLU A 380 38.90 32.61 -9.47
N PRO A 381 38.85 31.90 -8.32
CA PRO A 381 38.33 32.47 -7.09
C PRO A 381 39.36 33.44 -6.47
N PRO A 382 38.93 34.59 -5.92
CA PRO A 382 39.86 35.48 -5.22
C PRO A 382 40.31 34.87 -3.88
N GLN A 383 41.64 34.85 -3.69
CA GLN A 383 42.29 34.64 -2.40
C GLN A 383 42.17 35.90 -1.51
N ASN A 384 41.97 35.67 -0.21
CA ASN A 384 42.18 36.56 0.94
C ASN A 384 41.23 37.76 1.18
N ALA A 385 40.32 37.61 2.15
CA ALA A 385 40.01 38.60 3.20
C ALA A 385 39.25 37.91 4.38
N PRO A 386 39.40 38.37 5.64
CA PRO A 386 39.07 37.58 6.84
C PRO A 386 37.58 37.60 7.21
N ALA A 387 37.12 36.51 7.84
CA ALA A 387 35.76 36.37 8.37
C ALA A 387 35.55 37.17 9.67
N PRO A 388 34.37 37.78 9.90
CA PRO A 388 34.01 38.32 11.21
C PRO A 388 33.48 37.21 12.12
N GLU A 389 34.09 37.05 13.29
CA GLU A 389 33.58 36.23 14.39
C GLU A 389 32.23 36.79 14.87
N ARG A 390 31.19 35.96 14.89
CA ARG A 390 29.97 36.18 15.66
C ARG A 390 29.82 35.04 16.64
N GLU A 391 30.10 35.32 17.90
CA GLU A 391 29.70 34.48 19.03
C GLU A 391 28.16 34.42 19.10
N LEU A 392 27.61 33.22 19.01
CA LEU A 392 26.22 32.93 19.34
C LEU A 392 26.19 32.33 20.75
N GLU A 393 25.89 33.18 21.72
CA GLU A 393 25.66 32.82 23.11
C GLU A 393 24.31 32.09 23.21
N ILE A 394 24.33 30.77 23.41
CA ILE A 394 23.13 29.96 23.68
C ILE A 394 22.90 29.97 25.19
N THR A 395 21.92 30.76 25.64
CA THR A 395 21.43 30.73 27.02
C THR A 395 20.42 29.59 27.19
N LEU A 396 20.73 28.61 28.05
CA LEU A 396 19.81 27.56 28.47
C LEU A 396 18.95 28.06 29.65
N PRO A 397 17.63 27.77 29.69
CA PRO A 397 16.78 28.13 30.83
C PRO A 397 17.04 27.23 32.05
N PRO A 398 16.84 27.72 33.28
CA PRO A 398 17.13 26.97 34.51
C PRO A 398 16.08 25.88 34.80
N PRO A 399 16.46 24.76 35.44
CA PRO A 399 15.52 23.71 35.81
C PRO A 399 14.70 24.09 37.05
N SER A 400 13.39 23.84 36.97
CA SER A 400 12.42 24.06 38.04
C SER A 400 12.04 22.77 38.78
N ALA A 401 12.12 22.84 40.11
CA ALA A 401 11.42 22.05 41.16
C ALA A 401 12.05 20.70 41.64
N PRO A 402 11.66 20.17 42.83
CA PRO A 402 12.41 20.34 44.07
C PRO A 402 13.04 19.05 44.63
N ARG A 403 14.00 19.24 45.53
CA ARG A 403 14.75 18.21 46.28
C ARG A 403 13.84 17.28 47.08
N ALA A 404 14.04 15.97 46.92
CA ALA A 404 13.70 14.94 47.89
C ALA A 404 15.00 14.24 48.35
N GLU A 405 14.95 13.74 49.58
CA GLU A 405 16.05 13.45 50.49
C GLU A 405 17.00 12.32 50.06
N ILE A 406 18.28 12.48 50.42
CA ILE A 406 19.36 11.52 50.23
C ILE A 406 19.29 10.48 51.36
N HIS A 407 18.88 9.25 51.06
CA HIS A 407 19.21 8.08 51.86
C HIS A 407 20.53 7.48 51.33
N GLN A 408 21.49 7.34 52.24
CA GLN A 408 22.74 6.59 52.02
C GLN A 408 22.42 5.13 51.69
N ALA A 409 22.98 4.62 50.58
CA ALA A 409 23.01 3.19 50.28
C ALA A 409 24.37 2.82 49.65
N GLU A 410 24.84 1.65 50.07
CA GLU A 410 26.21 1.12 50.03
C GLU A 410 26.78 0.88 48.62
N SER A 411 28.12 0.86 48.55
CA SER A 411 28.92 0.50 47.37
C SER A 411 28.56 -0.88 46.79
N PRO A 412 28.53 -1.06 45.45
CA PRO A 412 28.17 -2.34 44.85
C PRO A 412 29.29 -3.39 45.02
N LYS A 413 28.89 -4.59 45.48
CA LYS A 413 29.73 -5.81 45.52
C LYS A 413 30.16 -6.24 44.10
N PRO A 414 31.35 -6.87 43.94
CA PRO A 414 31.79 -7.37 42.64
C PRO A 414 30.97 -8.59 42.20
N LEU A 415 30.66 -8.64 40.90
CA LEU A 415 29.95 -9.74 40.22
C LEU A 415 30.70 -11.09 40.33
N PRO A 416 29.99 -12.23 40.39
CA PRO A 416 30.61 -13.55 40.44
C PRO A 416 31.21 -13.93 39.08
N LYS A 417 32.38 -14.57 39.11
CA LYS A 417 33.10 -15.07 37.92
C LYS A 417 32.32 -16.24 37.29
N LEU A 418 31.98 -16.11 36.00
CA LEU A 418 31.45 -17.19 35.16
C LEU A 418 32.49 -18.31 34.97
N PRO A 419 32.08 -19.59 34.88
CA PRO A 419 33.00 -20.70 34.71
C PRO A 419 33.63 -20.70 33.31
N ARG A 420 34.95 -20.97 33.26
CA ARG A 420 35.71 -21.15 32.02
C ARG A 420 35.17 -22.37 31.25
N ILE A 421 34.60 -22.13 30.07
CA ILE A 421 34.27 -23.20 29.12
C ILE A 421 35.58 -23.65 28.45
N LYS A 422 35.84 -24.96 28.46
CA LYS A 422 37.02 -25.61 27.91
C LYS A 422 37.20 -25.32 26.41
N GLU A 423 38.43 -24.98 26.03
CA GLU A 423 38.90 -24.80 24.65
C GLU A 423 38.97 -26.13 23.89
N GLU A 424 37.85 -26.73 23.54
CA GLU A 424 37.81 -27.90 22.65
C GLU A 424 36.53 -27.85 21.82
N LYS A 425 36.50 -26.94 20.82
CA LYS A 425 35.59 -26.96 19.64
C LYS A 425 35.78 -25.80 18.66
N LYS A 426 36.88 -25.02 18.74
CA LYS A 426 37.18 -23.93 17.79
C LYS A 426 37.91 -24.37 16.50
N ALA A 427 38.45 -25.59 16.43
CA ALA A 427 39.21 -26.04 15.25
C ALA A 427 38.34 -26.53 14.07
N GLY A 428 37.07 -26.89 14.30
CA GLY A 428 36.19 -27.47 13.26
C GLY A 428 35.32 -26.45 12.50
N PHE A 429 35.15 -25.24 13.03
CA PHE A 429 34.24 -24.24 12.47
C PHE A 429 34.96 -23.27 11.51
N LEU A 430 36.22 -22.92 11.80
CA LEU A 430 37.04 -22.04 10.96
C LEU A 430 37.52 -22.71 9.65
N SER A 431 37.68 -24.04 9.60
CA SER A 431 38.07 -24.72 8.35
C SER A 431 36.91 -24.91 7.36
N ARG A 432 35.65 -24.78 7.80
CA ARG A 432 34.48 -24.85 6.91
C ARG A 432 34.11 -23.50 6.30
N LEU A 433 34.55 -22.39 6.90
CA LEU A 433 34.24 -21.04 6.42
C LEU A 433 35.26 -20.53 5.38
N LEU A 434 36.45 -21.10 5.30
CA LEU A 434 37.53 -20.69 4.39
C LEU A 434 37.70 -21.60 3.16
N GLY A 435 36.81 -22.58 2.95
CA GLY A 435 36.93 -23.59 1.89
C GLY A 435 36.01 -23.43 0.68
N ARG A 436 35.26 -22.32 0.56
CA ARG A 436 34.35 -22.06 -0.58
C ARG A 436 34.40 -20.60 -1.02
N THR A 437 35.57 -20.17 -1.49
CA THR A 437 35.70 -18.99 -2.35
C THR A 437 36.79 -19.28 -3.39
N ALA A 438 36.46 -20.16 -4.32
CA ALA A 438 37.06 -20.26 -5.63
C ALA A 438 35.95 -20.79 -6.55
N ASP A 439 35.71 -20.08 -7.64
CA ASP A 439 34.66 -20.28 -8.66
C ASP A 439 33.25 -19.80 -8.26
N TYR A 440 33.01 -18.49 -8.40
CA TYR A 440 32.07 -17.85 -9.34
C TYR A 440 32.02 -16.33 -9.11
#